data_AF-A0A356MLA8-F1
#
_entry.id   AF-A0A356MLA8-F1
#
_cell.length_a   1.000
_cell.length_b   1.000
_cell.length_c   1.000
_cell.angle_alpha   90.00
_cell.angle_beta   90.00
_cell.angle_gamma   90.00
#
_symmetry.space_group_name_H-M   'P 1'
#
loop_
_entity.id
_entity.type
_entity.pdbx_description
1 polymer ?
#
loop_
_entity_poly.entity_id
_entity_poly.type
_entity_poly.pdbx_seq_one_letter_code
_entity_poly.pdbx_strand_id
1 'polypeptide(L)' 'MKELEYENRLKNILVIDKQDNPLKIVKVLKSDILNVLSNYMDITNDDLDLTITVDEYGNFIFNAYSKVRRLKNLSAILN' A
#
# COMPACT_ATOMS: atom_id res chain seq x y z
N MET A 1 7.52 21.65 29.82
CA MET A 1 6.23 20.96 29.54
C MET A 1 5.50 21.52 28.33
N LYS A 2 5.22 22.84 28.25
CA LYS A 2 4.53 23.43 27.07
C LYS A 2 5.26 23.25 25.74
N GLU A 3 6.58 23.30 25.73
CA GLU A 3 7.40 23.20 24.51
C GLU A 3 7.27 21.82 23.85
N LEU A 4 7.35 20.74 24.64
CA LEU A 4 7.11 19.36 24.19
C LEU A 4 5.68 19.17 23.65
N GLU A 5 4.70 19.85 24.23
CA GLU A 5 3.31 19.82 23.77
C GLU A 5 3.16 20.45 22.37
N TYR A 6 3.84 21.57 22.12
CA TYR A 6 3.82 22.23 20.81
C TYR A 6 4.55 21.41 19.74
N GLU A 7 5.67 20.79 20.05
CA GLU A 7 6.38 19.90 19.12
C GLU A 7 5.53 18.70 18.71
N ASN A 8 4.84 18.06 19.67
CA ASN A 8 3.96 16.93 19.38
C ASN A 8 2.77 17.33 18.52
N ARG A 9 2.17 18.51 18.78
CA ARG A 9 1.08 19.05 17.95
C ARG A 9 1.55 19.32 16.52
N LEU A 10 2.74 19.91 16.36
CA LEU A 10 3.31 20.19 15.04
C LEU A 10 3.59 18.91 14.27
N LYS A 11 4.18 17.89 14.91
CA LYS A 11 4.41 16.56 14.29
C LYS A 11 3.11 15.94 13.79
N ASN A 12 2.04 15.97 14.59
CA ASN A 12 0.75 15.40 14.19
C ASN A 12 0.16 16.10 12.97
N ILE A 13 0.24 17.44 12.91
CA ILE A 13 -0.24 18.21 11.75
C ILE A 13 0.54 17.82 10.49
N LEU A 14 1.87 17.70 10.59
CA LEU A 14 2.73 17.29 9.47
C LEU A 14 2.47 15.86 8.99
N VAL A 15 2.17 14.93 9.90
CA VAL A 15 1.82 13.54 9.55
C VAL A 15 0.47 13.49 8.83
N ILE A 16 -0.53 14.25 9.31
CA ILE A 16 -1.86 14.33 8.68
C ILE A 16 -1.74 14.92 7.26
N ASP A 17 -0.96 15.98 7.07
CA ASP A 17 -0.77 16.60 5.75
C ASP A 17 -0.14 15.63 4.73
N LYS A 18 0.82 14.80 5.18
CA LYS A 18 1.42 13.73 4.36
C LYS A 18 0.42 12.64 3.95
N GLN A 19 -0.66 12.43 4.71
CA GLN A 19 -1.66 11.39 4.41
C GLN A 19 -2.63 11.76 3.28
N ASP A 20 -2.67 13.01 2.80
CA ASP A 20 -3.63 13.43 1.76
C ASP A 20 -3.16 13.09 0.33
N ASN A 21 -1.85 12.91 0.13
CA ASN A 21 -1.22 12.58 -1.15
C ASN A 21 -1.28 11.09 -1.63
N PRO A 22 -1.32 10.04 -0.76
CA PRO A 22 -1.18 8.64 -1.17
C PRO A 22 -2.36 8.08 -1.98
N LEU A 23 -3.56 8.66 -1.93
CA LEU A 23 -4.75 8.03 -2.53
C LEU A 23 -4.65 7.86 -4.06
N LYS A 24 -3.94 8.77 -4.74
CA LYS A 24 -3.75 8.68 -6.20
C LYS A 24 -2.72 7.61 -6.58
N ILE A 25 -1.64 7.48 -5.80
CA ILE A 25 -0.59 6.50 -6.10
C ILE A 25 -1.03 5.06 -5.79
N VAL A 26 -1.90 4.88 -4.78
CA VAL A 26 -2.45 3.56 -4.43
C VAL A 26 -3.15 2.92 -5.64
N LYS A 27 -3.96 3.66 -6.39
CA LYS A 27 -4.68 3.11 -7.55
C LYS A 27 -3.73 2.66 -8.67
N VAL A 28 -2.70 3.46 -8.95
CA VAL A 28 -1.69 3.15 -9.97
C VAL A 28 -0.90 1.90 -9.56
N LEU A 29 -0.38 1.89 -8.33
CA LEU A 29 0.37 0.75 -7.80
C LEU A 29 -0.47 -0.52 -7.72
N LYS A 30 -1.76 -0.40 -7.38
CA LYS A 30 -2.69 -1.53 -7.36
C LYS A 30 -2.82 -2.16 -8.74
N SER A 31 -2.99 -1.34 -9.78
CA SER A 31 -3.05 -1.83 -11.16
C SER A 31 -1.76 -2.53 -11.59
N ASP A 32 -0.61 -1.92 -11.31
CA ASP A 32 0.69 -2.47 -11.73
C ASP A 32 1.01 -3.79 -11.03
N ILE A 33 0.78 -3.85 -9.72
CA ILE A 33 0.99 -5.08 -8.92
C ILE A 33 0.01 -6.17 -9.35
N LEU A 34 -1.27 -5.82 -9.58
CA LEU A 34 -2.25 -6.78 -10.06
C LEU A 34 -1.83 -7.39 -11.40
N ASN A 35 -1.35 -6.57 -12.34
CA ASN A 35 -0.86 -7.04 -13.63
C ASN A 35 0.29 -8.05 -13.46
N VAL A 36 1.27 -7.75 -12.60
CA VAL A 36 2.38 -8.66 -12.33
C VAL A 36 1.91 -9.95 -11.68
N LEU A 37 1.09 -9.87 -10.63
CA LEU A 37 0.59 -11.04 -9.89
C LEU A 37 -0.33 -11.91 -10.76
N SER A 38 -1.09 -11.31 -11.68
CA SER A 38 -1.96 -12.03 -12.61
C SER A 38 -1.20 -13.00 -13.52
N ASN A 39 0.10 -12.80 -13.73
CA ASN A 39 0.91 -13.75 -14.49
C ASN A 39 1.16 -15.06 -13.73
N TYR A 40 1.11 -15.03 -12.40
CA TYR A 40 1.45 -16.15 -11.52
C TYR A 40 0.26 -16.70 -10.77
N MET A 41 -0.85 -15.96 -10.69
CA MET A 41 -2.00 -16.28 -9.86
C MET A 41 -3.29 -16.00 -10.64
N ASP A 42 -4.35 -16.72 -10.31
CA ASP A 42 -5.69 -16.34 -10.73
C ASP A 42 -6.23 -15.33 -9.72
N ILE A 43 -6.09 -14.05 -10.06
CA ILE A 43 -6.30 -12.91 -9.17
C ILE A 43 -7.10 -11.82 -9.89
N THR A 44 -8.04 -11.24 -9.16
CA THR A 44 -8.84 -10.10 -9.62
C THR A 44 -8.58 -8.86 -8.75
N ASN A 45 -9.16 -7.73 -9.14
CA ASN A 45 -8.99 -6.47 -8.40
C ASN A 45 -9.52 -6.56 -6.96
N ASP A 46 -10.52 -7.41 -6.73
CA ASP A 46 -11.15 -7.62 -5.42
C ASP A 46 -10.30 -8.53 -4.50
N ASP A 47 -9.36 -9.28 -5.06
CA ASP A 47 -8.48 -10.21 -4.33
C ASP A 47 -7.17 -9.56 -3.84
N LEU A 48 -6.95 -8.29 -4.18
CA LEU A 48 -5.78 -7.51 -3.80
C LEU A 48 -6.24 -6.26 -3.06
N ASP A 49 -5.78 -6.06 -1.83
CA ASP A 49 -5.95 -4.84 -1.07
C ASP A 49 -4.62 -4.13 -0.89
N LEU A 50 -4.66 -2.81 -1.05
CA LEU A 50 -3.48 -1.96 -1.02
C LEU A 50 -3.74 -0.73 -0.19
N THR A 51 -2.88 -0.51 0.79
CA THR A 51 -2.95 0.64 1.69
C THR A 51 -1.58 1.28 1.83
N ILE A 52 -1.58 2.61 1.82
CA ILE A 52 -0.42 3.40 2.19
C ILE A 52 -0.81 4.20 3.42
N THR A 53 -0.09 3.98 4.51
CA THR A 53 -0.25 4.73 5.75
C THR A 53 1.02 5.51 6.04
N VAL A 54 0.93 6.46 6.96
CA VAL A 54 2.08 7.20 7.46
C VAL A 54 2.24 6.84 8.93
N ASP A 55 3.43 6.43 9.34
CA ASP A 55 3.72 6.12 10.74
C ASP A 55 3.88 7.39 11.59
N GLU A 56 4.07 7.20 12.90
CA GLU A 56 4.28 8.28 13.88
C GLU A 56 5.58 9.08 13.65
N TYR A 57 6.49 8.57 12.81
CA TYR A 57 7.74 9.23 12.42
C TYR A 57 7.62 9.93 11.07
N GLY A 58 6.47 9.85 10.40
CA GLY A 58 6.24 10.45 9.09
C GLY A 58 6.79 9.64 7.92
N ASN A 59 7.09 8.36 8.09
CA ASN A 59 7.48 7.44 7.03
C ASN A 59 6.23 6.85 6.36
N PHE A 60 6.28 6.66 5.05
CA PHE A 60 5.24 5.95 4.32
C PHE A 60 5.40 4.44 4.50
N ILE A 61 4.36 3.77 4.98
CA ILE A 61 4.25 2.32 5.07
C ILE A 61 3.33 1.85 3.94
N PHE A 62 3.85 0.93 3.13
CA PHE A 62 3.13 0.32 2.03
C PHE A 62 2.75 -1.11 2.40
N ASN A 63 1.45 -1.41 2.46
CA ASN A 63 0.94 -2.75 2.77
C ASN A 63 0.09 -3.27 1.60
N ALA A 64 0.53 -4.39 1.03
CA ALA A 64 -0.21 -5.14 0.04
C ALA A 64 -0.64 -6.48 0.66
N TYR A 65 -1.95 -6.76 0.62
CA TYR A 65 -2.50 -8.03 1.05
C TYR A 65 -3.27 -8.65 -0.11
N SER A 66 -3.04 -9.93 -0.38
CA SER A 66 -3.80 -10.64 -1.40
C SER A 66 -4.17 -12.04 -0.93
N LYS A 67 -5.38 -12.46 -1.31
CA LYS A 67 -5.88 -13.80 -1.04
C LYS A 67 -6.45 -14.41 -2.31
N VAL A 68 -5.74 -15.40 -2.86
CA VAL A 68 -6.12 -16.09 -4.09
C VAL A 68 -6.41 -17.56 -3.83
N ARG A 69 -7.28 -18.15 -4.66
CA ARG A 69 -7.60 -19.59 -4.59
C ARG A 69 -6.56 -20.48 -5.27
N ARG A 70 -5.90 -19.97 -6.31
CA ARG A 70 -5.03 -20.77 -7.17
C ARG A 70 -3.80 -20.01 -7.63
N LEU A 71 -2.64 -20.67 -7.49
CA LEU A 71 -1.41 -20.31 -8.19
C LEU A 71 -1.40 -20.99 -9.56
N LYS A 72 -0.92 -20.28 -10.59
CA LYS A 72 -0.72 -20.83 -11.93
C LYS A 72 0.45 -21.81 -11.88
N ASN A 73 0.31 -22.94 -12.57
CA ASN A 73 1.33 -23.98 -12.61
C ASN A 73 2.59 -23.45 -13.31
N LEU A 74 3.77 -23.73 -12.76
CA LEU A 74 5.06 -23.26 -13.29
C LEU A 74 5.28 -23.66 -14.77
N SER A 75 4.77 -24.83 -15.17
CA SER A 75 4.82 -25.32 -16.55
C SER A 75 4.00 -24.50 -17.55
N ALA A 76 3.02 -23.73 -17.09
CA ALA A 76 2.25 -22.82 -17.93
C ALA A 76 2.89 -21.41 -18.03
N ILE A 77 3.91 -21.13 -17.21
CA ILE A 77 4.59 -19.81 -17.13
C ILE A 77 5.90 -19.81 -17.94
N LEU A 78 6.50 -20.99 -18.15
CA LEU A 78 7.79 -21.17 -18.83
C LEU A 78 7.69 -21.53 -20.33
N ASN A 79 6.48 -21.56 -20.90
CA ASN A 79 6.25 -21.70 -22.34
C ASN A 79 5.85 -20.35 -22.95
#